data_AF-A0A2Z6QEH3-F1
#
_entry.id   AF-A0A2Z6QEH3-F1
#
_cell.length_a   1.000
_cell.length_b   1.000
_cell.length_c   1.000
_cell.angle_alpha   90.00
_cell.angle_beta   90.00
_cell.angle_gamma   90.00
#
_symmetry.space_group_name_H-M   'P 1'
#
loop_
_entity.id
_entity.type
_entity.pdbx_description
1 polymer ?
#
loop_
_entity_poly.entity_id
_entity_poly.type
_entity_poly.pdbx_seq_one_letter_code
_entity_poly.pdbx_strand_id
1 'polypeptide(L)'
;MTEIYCAKCKKKTETSSEVQDMTDKGRYRIHGDCIICGTHKNTLTGENWEVKIHSKREVLDAKKKRKKTATNKKAKKLGLKILDADDKVQAYIKRLESDQEIEIPAPTQGDGSVSEYFESMKLYAIARNEDLDDVNIKVAFILGLKLDNAKRAKEFGFEKPLKEIVEHLVG
;
A
#
# COMPACT_ATOMS: atom_id res chain seq x y z
N MET A 1 -28.07 37.22 3.10
CA MET A 1 -27.01 37.09 2.09
C MET A 1 -25.71 36.77 2.80
N THR A 2 -25.04 35.68 2.43
CA THR A 2 -23.80 35.26 3.10
C THR A 2 -22.60 36.09 2.60
N GLU A 3 -21.79 36.60 3.53
CA GLU A 3 -20.56 37.32 3.19
C GLU A 3 -19.40 36.35 2.92
N ILE A 4 -18.98 36.30 1.67
CA ILE A 4 -17.87 35.45 1.21
C ILE A 4 -16.73 36.32 0.69
N TYR A 5 -15.49 35.87 0.89
CA TYR A 5 -14.31 36.54 0.37
C TYR A 5 -14.31 36.53 -1.16
N CYS A 6 -14.22 37.72 -1.77
CA CYS A 6 -14.05 37.86 -3.21
C CYS A 6 -12.56 37.99 -3.55
N ALA A 7 -12.04 37.10 -4.39
CA ALA A 7 -10.65 37.15 -4.82
C ALA A 7 -10.32 38.42 -5.64
N LYS A 8 -11.28 38.92 -6.44
CA LYS A 8 -11.12 40.13 -7.25
C LYS A 8 -11.15 41.40 -6.40
N CYS A 9 -12.13 41.53 -5.50
CA CYS A 9 -12.22 42.69 -4.59
C CYS A 9 -11.26 42.62 -3.40
N LYS A 10 -10.63 41.46 -3.15
CA LYS A 10 -9.74 41.17 -2.02
C LYS A 10 -10.34 41.43 -0.63
N LYS A 11 -11.66 41.42 -0.51
CA LYS A 11 -12.42 41.65 0.73
C LYS A 11 -13.65 40.74 0.79
N LYS A 12 -14.25 40.61 1.99
CA LYS A 12 -15.57 40.00 2.14
C LYS A 12 -16.62 40.89 1.50
N THR A 13 -17.55 40.26 0.81
CA THR A 13 -18.62 40.92 0.06
C THR A 13 -19.86 40.05 0.15
N GLU A 14 -21.02 40.69 0.15
CA GLU A 14 -22.29 40.00 -0.01
C GLU A 14 -22.34 39.20 -1.32
N THR A 15 -23.08 38.10 -1.28
CA THR A 15 -23.17 37.13 -2.38
C THR A 15 -24.58 37.17 -2.96
N SER A 16 -24.68 37.43 -4.26
CA SER A 16 -25.91 37.26 -5.04
C SER A 16 -25.98 35.84 -5.60
N SER A 17 -27.18 35.37 -5.93
CA SER A 17 -27.39 34.03 -6.51
C SER A 17 -26.75 32.92 -5.67
N GLU A 18 -26.92 33.00 -4.34
CA GLU A 18 -26.35 32.05 -3.40
C GLU A 18 -26.98 30.67 -3.58
N VAL A 19 -26.14 29.67 -3.76
CA VAL A 19 -26.50 28.26 -3.84
C VAL A 19 -25.68 27.51 -2.79
N GLN A 20 -26.37 26.67 -2.04
CA GLN A 20 -25.79 25.78 -1.05
C GLN A 20 -25.80 24.37 -1.64
N ASP A 21 -24.63 23.77 -1.76
CA ASP A 21 -24.48 22.45 -2.35
C ASP A 21 -23.48 21.59 -1.59
N MET A 22 -23.55 20.29 -1.83
CA MET A 22 -22.56 19.34 -1.33
C MET A 22 -21.71 18.86 -2.51
N THR A 23 -20.41 18.82 -2.29
CA THR A 23 -19.47 18.21 -3.24
C THR A 23 -19.67 16.69 -3.30
N ASP A 24 -19.20 16.08 -4.39
CA ASP A 24 -19.07 14.63 -4.59
C ASP A 24 -18.42 13.90 -3.40
N LYS A 25 -17.55 14.60 -2.67
CA LYS A 25 -16.82 14.10 -1.50
C LYS A 25 -17.52 14.39 -0.16
N GLY A 26 -18.80 14.75 -0.19
CA GLY A 26 -19.62 15.00 1.01
C GLY A 26 -19.23 16.27 1.78
N ARG A 27 -18.58 17.25 1.13
CA ARG A 27 -18.24 18.54 1.77
C ARG A 27 -19.25 19.61 1.41
N TYR A 28 -19.73 20.32 2.42
CA TYR A 28 -20.62 21.46 2.31
C TYR A 28 -19.92 22.67 1.68
N ARG A 29 -20.61 23.35 0.76
CA ARG A 29 -20.09 24.49 0.03
C ARG A 29 -21.20 25.50 -0.22
N ILE A 30 -20.83 26.78 -0.15
CA ILE A 30 -21.66 27.89 -0.61
C ILE A 30 -20.96 28.53 -1.81
N HIS A 31 -21.70 28.74 -2.88
CA HIS A 31 -21.23 29.48 -4.05
C HIS A 31 -22.26 30.51 -4.53
N GLY A 32 -21.80 31.48 -5.31
CA GLY A 32 -22.61 32.57 -5.85
C GLY A 32 -21.72 33.71 -6.33
N ASP A 33 -22.31 34.83 -6.70
CA ASP A 33 -21.57 35.91 -7.36
C ASP A 33 -21.31 37.10 -6.44
N CYS A 34 -20.21 37.79 -6.67
CA CYS A 34 -19.87 39.00 -5.93
C CYS A 34 -20.74 40.17 -6.40
N ILE A 35 -21.55 40.75 -5.49
CA ILE A 35 -22.41 41.90 -5.83
C ILE A 35 -21.61 43.10 -6.37
N ILE A 36 -20.36 43.27 -5.93
CA ILE A 36 -19.53 44.42 -6.34
C ILE A 36 -18.94 44.24 -7.75
N CYS A 37 -18.52 43.02 -8.11
CA CYS A 37 -17.70 42.82 -9.31
C CYS A 37 -18.13 41.66 -10.22
N GLY A 38 -19.27 41.03 -9.92
CA GLY A 38 -19.83 39.90 -10.65
C GLY A 38 -18.99 38.62 -10.63
N THR A 39 -17.86 38.61 -9.92
CA THR A 39 -16.97 37.44 -9.91
C THR A 39 -17.57 36.31 -9.10
N HIS A 40 -17.60 35.11 -9.68
CA HIS A 40 -18.04 33.90 -9.01
C HIS A 40 -17.16 33.61 -7.79
N LYS A 41 -17.80 33.37 -6.65
CA LYS A 41 -17.21 33.04 -5.35
C LYS A 41 -17.68 31.66 -4.95
N ASN A 42 -16.79 30.91 -4.32
CA ASN A 42 -17.16 29.70 -3.61
C ASN A 42 -16.34 29.59 -2.33
N THR A 43 -16.93 28.96 -1.31
CA THR A 43 -16.25 28.68 -0.06
C THR A 43 -16.79 27.40 0.55
N LEU A 44 -15.90 26.59 1.13
CA LEU A 44 -16.31 25.41 1.88
C LEU A 44 -16.82 25.83 3.26
N THR A 45 -17.87 25.18 3.73
CA THR A 45 -18.52 25.43 5.02
C THR A 45 -18.54 24.16 5.88
N GLY A 46 -18.93 24.33 7.15
CA GLY A 46 -19.35 23.20 7.97
C GLY A 46 -20.78 22.74 7.66
N GLU A 47 -21.25 21.71 8.36
CA GLU A 47 -22.63 21.20 8.29
C GLU A 47 -23.67 22.30 8.55
N ASN A 48 -23.36 23.24 9.44
CA ASN A 48 -24.23 24.38 9.76
C ASN A 48 -24.24 25.48 8.68
N TRP A 49 -23.60 25.25 7.51
CA TRP A 49 -23.45 26.23 6.43
C TRP A 49 -22.72 27.52 6.83
N GLU A 50 -22.04 27.51 7.99
CA GLU A 50 -21.29 28.65 8.47
C GLU A 50 -19.91 28.74 7.80
N VAL A 51 -19.60 29.95 7.31
CA VAL A 51 -18.28 30.27 6.76
C VAL A 51 -17.30 30.50 7.91
N LYS A 52 -16.38 29.55 8.11
CA LYS A 52 -15.35 29.66 9.16
C LYS A 52 -14.49 30.89 8.96
N ILE A 53 -14.39 31.71 10.01
CA ILE A 53 -13.51 32.88 10.06
C ILE A 53 -12.25 32.47 10.79
N HIS A 54 -11.12 32.50 10.10
CA HIS A 54 -9.82 32.28 10.71
C HIS A 54 -9.21 33.59 11.21
N SER A 55 -8.61 33.55 12.39
CA SER A 55 -7.82 34.64 12.92
C SER A 55 -6.58 34.92 12.05
N LYS A 56 -6.05 36.15 12.13
CA LYS A 56 -4.83 36.53 11.43
C LYS A 56 -3.64 35.60 11.78
N ARG A 57 -3.59 35.14 13.04
CA ARG A 57 -2.56 34.21 13.53
C ARG A 57 -2.68 32.85 12.87
N GLU A 58 -3.87 32.25 12.83
CA GLU A 58 -4.10 30.96 12.17
C GLU A 58 -3.74 30.99 10.69
N VAL A 59 -4.09 32.07 9.98
CA VAL A 59 -3.75 32.25 8.57
C VAL A 59 -2.23 32.32 8.37
N LEU A 60 -1.51 33.04 9.24
CA LEU A 60 -0.05 33.13 9.18
C LEU A 60 0.62 31.78 9.49
N ASP A 61 0.14 31.06 10.49
CA ASP A 61 0.68 29.75 10.85
C ASP A 61 0.43 28.71 9.76
N ALA A 62 -0.75 28.75 9.12
CA ALA A 62 -1.04 27.92 7.95
C ALA A 62 -0.10 28.24 6.77
N LYS A 63 0.21 29.51 6.52
CA LYS A 63 1.19 29.92 5.49
C LYS A 63 2.59 29.38 5.80
N LYS A 64 3.04 29.49 7.06
CA LYS A 64 4.34 28.94 7.50
C LYS A 64 4.41 27.43 7.31
N LYS A 65 3.37 26.70 7.73
CA LYS A 65 3.25 25.24 7.54
C LYS A 65 3.33 24.87 6.06
N ARG A 66 2.56 25.54 5.19
CA ARG A 66 2.60 25.32 3.73
C ARG A 66 3.99 25.52 3.15
N LYS A 67 4.71 26.58 3.55
CA LYS A 67 6.09 26.84 3.11
C LYS A 67 7.03 25.72 3.56
N LYS A 68 6.97 25.31 4.83
CA LYS A 68 7.76 24.19 5.37
C LYS A 68 7.50 22.90 4.61
N THR A 69 6.24 22.55 4.37
CA THR A 69 5.86 21.36 3.59
C THR A 69 6.40 21.40 2.16
N ALA A 70 6.33 22.55 1.49
CA ALA A 70 6.87 22.71 0.14
C ALA A 70 8.40 22.52 0.12
N THR A 71 9.11 23.09 1.08
CA THR A 71 10.56 22.89 1.23
C THR A 71 10.91 21.43 1.49
N ASN A 72 10.20 20.77 2.41
CA ASN A 72 10.43 19.35 2.72
C ASN A 72 10.21 18.45 1.51
N LYS A 73 9.17 18.71 0.69
CA LYS A 73 8.94 17.97 -0.57
C LYS A 73 10.11 18.13 -1.54
N LYS A 74 10.65 19.34 -1.68
CA LYS A 74 11.83 19.60 -2.53
C LYS A 74 13.06 18.86 -2.01
N ALA A 75 13.31 18.92 -0.70
CA ALA A 75 14.44 18.23 -0.07
C ALA A 75 14.35 16.70 -0.27
N LYS A 76 13.18 16.09 -0.06
CA LYS A 76 12.96 14.65 -0.29
C LYS A 76 13.24 14.26 -1.74
N LYS A 77 12.76 15.05 -2.70
CA LYS A 77 13.02 14.82 -4.13
C LYS A 77 14.51 14.93 -4.46
N LEU A 78 15.21 15.88 -3.86
CA LEU A 78 16.66 16.03 -4.05
C LEU A 78 17.42 14.86 -3.45
N GLY A 79 17.09 14.46 -2.22
CA GLY A 79 17.70 13.30 -1.56
C GLY A 79 17.54 12.02 -2.37
N LEU A 80 16.35 11.77 -2.93
CA LEU A 80 16.12 10.62 -3.81
C LEU A 80 17.03 10.67 -5.06
N LYS A 81 17.14 11.83 -5.72
CA LYS A 81 18.05 11.98 -6.86
C LYS A 81 19.52 11.73 -6.51
N ILE A 82 19.94 12.10 -5.29
CA ILE A 82 21.31 11.85 -4.83
C ILE A 82 21.52 10.34 -4.61
N LEU A 83 20.56 9.66 -3.99
CA LEU A 83 20.60 8.21 -3.78
C LEU A 83 20.59 7.44 -5.11
N ASP A 84 19.83 7.92 -6.10
CA ASP A 84 19.77 7.31 -7.43
C ASP A 84 21.06 7.52 -8.24
N ALA A 85 21.79 8.61 -7.98
CA ALA A 85 23.04 8.94 -8.67
C ALA A 85 24.29 8.31 -8.03
N ASP A 86 24.18 7.77 -6.81
CA ASP A 86 25.29 7.10 -6.14
C ASP A 86 25.34 5.62 -6.54
N ASP A 87 26.21 5.31 -7.52
CA ASP A 87 26.39 3.96 -8.05
C ASP A 87 26.76 2.93 -6.98
N LYS A 88 27.42 3.34 -5.88
CA LYS A 88 27.78 2.42 -4.79
C LYS A 88 26.57 2.07 -3.94
N VAL A 89 25.71 3.06 -3.66
CA VAL A 89 24.44 2.85 -2.97
C VAL A 89 23.50 2.00 -3.82
N GLN A 90 23.42 2.28 -5.12
CA GLN A 90 22.63 1.45 -6.06
C GLN A 90 23.14 0.01 -6.14
N ALA A 91 24.46 -0.18 -6.22
CA ALA A 91 25.06 -1.51 -6.19
C ALA A 91 24.78 -2.26 -4.88
N TYR A 92 24.76 -1.54 -3.75
CA TYR A 92 24.41 -2.12 -2.45
C TYR A 92 22.93 -2.49 -2.35
N ILE A 93 22.02 -1.63 -2.83
CA ILE A 93 20.58 -1.92 -2.91
C ILE A 93 20.33 -3.17 -3.76
N LYS A 94 20.94 -3.24 -4.95
CA LYS A 94 20.84 -4.42 -5.83
C LYS A 94 21.33 -5.70 -5.17
N ARG A 95 22.40 -5.63 -4.35
CA ARG A 95 22.87 -6.80 -3.58
C ARG A 95 21.85 -7.25 -2.54
N LEU A 96 21.26 -6.30 -1.80
CA LEU A 96 20.22 -6.62 -0.83
C LEU A 96 18.97 -7.23 -1.48
N GLU A 97 18.59 -6.76 -2.68
CA GLU A 97 17.50 -7.33 -3.46
C GLU A 97 17.87 -8.73 -4.01
N SER A 98 19.10 -8.94 -4.48
CA SER A 98 19.54 -10.26 -4.94
C SER A 98 19.71 -11.28 -3.82
N ASP A 99 20.09 -10.84 -2.61
CA ASP A 99 20.19 -11.72 -1.44
C ASP A 99 18.81 -12.20 -0.97
N GLN A 100 17.72 -11.54 -1.38
CA GLN A 100 16.34 -12.05 -1.22
C GLN A 100 15.93 -13.06 -2.32
N GLU A 101 16.62 -13.10 -3.46
CA GLU A 101 16.37 -13.99 -4.60
C GLU A 101 17.28 -15.23 -4.63
N ILE A 102 17.88 -15.65 -3.51
CA ILE A 102 18.48 -16.99 -3.46
C ILE A 102 17.31 -17.98 -3.54
N GLU A 103 17.00 -18.41 -4.76
CA GLU A 103 15.99 -19.42 -5.05
C GLU A 103 16.45 -20.74 -4.42
N ILE A 104 16.01 -20.98 -3.18
CA ILE A 104 16.30 -22.23 -2.49
C ILE A 104 15.66 -23.33 -3.34
N PRO A 105 16.45 -24.28 -3.91
CA PRO A 105 15.88 -25.31 -4.74
C PRO A 105 15.06 -26.27 -3.87
N ALA A 106 13.87 -26.63 -4.34
CA ALA A 106 13.05 -27.63 -3.67
C ALA A 106 13.79 -28.99 -3.66
N PRO A 107 13.85 -29.68 -2.51
CA PRO A 107 14.46 -31.00 -2.46
C PRO A 107 13.58 -32.03 -3.18
N THR A 108 14.20 -33.11 -3.63
CA THR A 108 13.52 -34.28 -4.22
C THR A 108 13.71 -35.51 -3.35
N GLN A 109 12.80 -36.48 -3.41
CA GLN A 109 12.88 -37.72 -2.64
C GLN A 109 14.17 -38.52 -2.96
N GLY A 110 14.65 -38.48 -4.21
CA GLY A 110 15.83 -39.24 -4.62
C GLY A 110 15.64 -40.73 -4.35
N ASP A 111 16.66 -41.40 -3.83
CA ASP A 111 16.56 -42.82 -3.42
C ASP A 111 16.04 -43.05 -2.00
N GLY A 112 15.87 -41.98 -1.22
CA GLY A 112 15.47 -42.03 0.19
C GLY A 112 14.02 -42.44 0.43
N SER A 113 13.73 -42.68 1.70
CA SER A 113 12.37 -42.94 2.19
C SER A 113 11.51 -41.67 2.17
N VAL A 114 10.17 -41.83 2.21
CA VAL A 114 9.25 -40.69 2.30
C VAL A 114 9.46 -39.90 3.58
N SER A 115 9.79 -40.57 4.69
CA SER A 115 10.05 -39.92 5.98
C SER A 115 11.30 -39.03 5.95
N GLU A 116 12.41 -39.51 5.38
CA GLU A 116 13.63 -38.70 5.20
C GLU A 116 13.40 -37.51 4.27
N TYR A 117 12.62 -37.73 3.20
CA TYR A 117 12.23 -36.66 2.30
C TYR A 117 11.34 -35.62 3.00
N PHE A 118 10.41 -36.04 3.86
CA PHE A 118 9.57 -35.13 4.61
C PHE A 118 10.36 -34.24 5.58
N GLU A 119 11.38 -34.78 6.26
CA GLU A 119 12.28 -33.95 7.09
C GLU A 119 13.03 -32.90 6.25
N SER A 120 13.45 -33.27 5.04
CA SER A 120 14.08 -32.34 4.09
C SER A 120 13.12 -31.22 3.69
N MET A 121 11.84 -31.53 3.51
CA MET A 121 10.80 -30.56 3.20
C MET A 121 10.44 -29.63 4.37
N LYS A 122 10.56 -30.08 5.62
CA LYS A 122 10.45 -29.18 6.79
C LYS A 122 11.55 -28.13 6.80
N LEU A 123 12.79 -28.54 6.53
CA LEU A 123 13.91 -27.61 6.42
C LEU A 123 13.71 -26.61 5.29
N TYR A 124 13.20 -27.07 4.15
CA TYR A 124 12.86 -26.23 3.00
C TYR A 124 11.79 -25.18 3.33
N ALA A 125 10.70 -25.58 4.02
CA ALA A 125 9.65 -24.66 4.45
C ALA A 125 10.16 -23.60 5.44
N ILE A 126 11.00 -23.99 6.42
CA ILE A 126 11.66 -23.07 7.34
C ILE A 126 12.54 -22.08 6.59
N ALA A 127 13.32 -22.55 5.62
CA ALA A 127 14.23 -21.71 4.86
C ALA A 127 13.49 -20.69 3.97
N ARG A 128 12.27 -21.01 3.54
CA ARG A 128 11.37 -20.09 2.82
C ARG A 128 10.48 -19.25 3.73
N ASN A 129 10.49 -19.49 5.04
CA ASN A 129 9.57 -18.89 6.00
C ASN A 129 8.09 -19.09 5.59
N GLU A 130 7.78 -20.28 5.09
CA GLU A 130 6.44 -20.71 4.66
C GLU A 130 5.93 -21.80 5.61
N ASP A 131 4.61 -21.90 5.75
CA ASP A 131 3.98 -22.98 6.52
C ASP A 131 4.09 -24.31 5.76
N LEU A 132 4.15 -25.43 6.50
CA LEU A 132 4.19 -26.76 5.88
C LEU A 132 2.96 -27.06 5.01
N ASP A 133 1.82 -26.46 5.36
CA ASP A 133 0.58 -26.57 4.61
C ASP A 133 0.39 -25.46 3.56
N ASP A 134 1.40 -24.62 3.31
CA ASP A 134 1.40 -23.68 2.20
C ASP A 134 1.29 -24.43 0.85
N VAL A 135 0.54 -23.86 -0.08
CA VAL A 135 0.28 -24.47 -1.39
C VAL A 135 1.58 -24.74 -2.14
N ASN A 136 2.56 -23.84 -2.09
CA ASN A 136 3.83 -24.00 -2.78
C ASN A 136 4.66 -25.13 -2.17
N ILE A 137 4.67 -25.25 -0.84
CA ILE A 137 5.36 -26.33 -0.13
C ILE A 137 4.72 -27.69 -0.47
N LYS A 138 3.39 -27.78 -0.48
CA LYS A 138 2.68 -29.02 -0.85
C LYS A 138 2.91 -29.41 -2.31
N VAL A 139 2.88 -28.45 -3.22
CA VAL A 139 3.17 -28.68 -4.65
C VAL A 139 4.60 -29.18 -4.81
N ALA A 140 5.57 -28.53 -4.17
CA ALA A 140 6.97 -28.94 -4.19
C ALA A 140 7.17 -30.37 -3.64
N PHE A 141 6.52 -30.71 -2.53
CA PHE A 141 6.56 -32.05 -1.96
C PHE A 141 6.07 -33.10 -2.97
N ILE A 142 4.89 -32.90 -3.57
CA ILE A 142 4.31 -33.90 -4.49
C ILE A 142 5.14 -34.03 -5.78
N LEU A 143 5.66 -32.92 -6.30
CA LEU A 143 6.52 -32.94 -7.49
C LEU A 143 7.87 -33.61 -7.23
N GLY A 144 8.40 -33.53 -6.01
CA GLY A 144 9.65 -34.15 -5.62
C GLY A 144 9.54 -35.62 -5.21
N LEU A 145 8.33 -36.17 -5.01
CA LEU A 145 8.11 -37.59 -4.70
C LEU A 145 8.50 -38.53 -5.84
N LYS A 146 8.90 -39.77 -5.50
CA LYS A 146 8.96 -40.87 -6.46
C LYS A 146 7.58 -41.10 -7.09
N LEU A 147 7.57 -41.53 -8.35
CA LEU A 147 6.36 -41.66 -9.17
C LEU A 147 5.22 -42.42 -8.47
N ASP A 148 5.52 -43.54 -7.82
CA ASP A 148 4.50 -44.37 -7.16
C ASP A 148 3.90 -43.67 -5.93
N ASN A 149 4.72 -42.99 -5.14
CA ASN A 149 4.26 -42.20 -3.99
C ASN A 149 3.49 -40.96 -4.45
N ALA A 150 3.93 -40.31 -5.53
CA ALA A 150 3.24 -39.17 -6.11
C ALA A 150 1.83 -39.55 -6.59
N LYS A 151 1.64 -40.75 -7.17
CA LYS A 151 0.32 -41.27 -7.55
C LYS A 151 -0.57 -41.49 -6.32
N ARG A 152 -0.06 -42.20 -5.31
CA ARG A 152 -0.78 -42.44 -4.04
C ARG A 152 -1.17 -41.13 -3.34
N ALA A 153 -0.28 -40.14 -3.30
CA ALA A 153 -0.54 -38.83 -2.73
C ALA A 153 -1.66 -38.09 -3.48
N LYS A 154 -1.67 -38.17 -4.82
CA LYS A 154 -2.74 -37.57 -5.65
C LYS A 154 -4.08 -38.25 -5.43
N GLU A 155 -4.10 -39.57 -5.28
CA GLU A 155 -5.32 -40.34 -4.99
C GLU A 155 -5.88 -40.03 -3.59
N PHE A 156 -5.00 -39.79 -2.61
CA PHE A 156 -5.39 -39.44 -1.24
C PHE A 156 -5.99 -38.02 -1.12
N GLY A 157 -5.54 -37.09 -1.97
CA GLY A 157 -6.12 -35.76 -2.13
C GLY A 157 -5.23 -34.62 -1.60
N PHE A 158 -5.04 -33.60 -2.43
CA PHE A 158 -4.18 -32.44 -2.15
C PHE A 158 -4.69 -31.51 -1.03
N GLU A 159 -6.00 -31.55 -0.76
CA GLU A 159 -6.64 -30.70 0.25
C GLU A 159 -6.25 -31.09 1.68
N LYS A 160 -5.70 -32.31 1.87
CA LYS A 160 -5.28 -32.81 3.17
C LYS A 160 -4.03 -32.09 3.69
N PRO A 161 -3.88 -31.97 5.02
CA PRO A 161 -2.63 -31.52 5.61
C PRO A 161 -1.44 -32.37 5.15
N LEU A 162 -0.29 -31.74 4.91
CA LEU A 162 0.90 -32.41 4.39
C LEU A 162 1.33 -33.57 5.29
N LYS A 163 1.15 -33.42 6.61
CA LYS A 163 1.42 -34.47 7.59
C LYS A 163 0.52 -35.71 7.40
N GLU A 164 -0.77 -35.52 7.13
CA GLU A 164 -1.70 -36.63 6.88
C GLU A 164 -1.34 -37.37 5.59
N ILE A 165 -0.90 -36.64 4.56
CA ILE A 165 -0.43 -37.23 3.30
C ILE A 165 0.81 -38.11 3.57
N VAL A 166 1.77 -37.64 4.37
CA VAL A 166 2.96 -38.40 4.73
C VAL A 166 2.61 -39.66 5.52
N GLU A 167 1.73 -39.55 6.51
CA GLU A 167 1.25 -40.70 7.29
C GLU A 167 0.61 -41.76 6.37
N HIS A 168 -0.21 -41.34 5.39
CA HIS A 168 -0.79 -42.24 4.39
C HIS A 168 0.26 -42.92 3.49
N LEU A 169 1.33 -42.22 3.14
CA LEU A 169 2.38 -42.74 2.25
C LEU A 169 3.32 -43.72 2.95
N VAL A 170 3.65 -43.46 4.22
CA VAL A 170 4.56 -44.28 5.04
C VAL A 170 3.86 -45.56 5.52
N GLY A 171 2.55 -45.51 5.77
CA GLY A 171 1.76 -46.64 6.24
C GLY A 171 1.80 -46.83 7.75
#